data_AF-A0A0J8QTE2-F1
#
_entry.id   AF-A0A0J8QTE2-F1
#
_cell.length_a   1.000
_cell.length_b   1.000
_cell.length_c   1.000
_cell.angle_alpha   90.00
_cell.angle_beta   90.00
_cell.angle_gamma   90.00
#
_symmetry.space_group_name_H-M   'P 1'
#
loop_
_entity.id
_entity.type
_entity.pdbx_description
1 polymer ?
#
loop_
_entity_poly.entity_id
_entity_poly.type
_entity_poly.pdbx_seq_one_letter_code
_entity_poly.pdbx_strand_id
1 'polypeptide(L)'
;MAYLDQSTIVISALIALAIAIWCHPLSSRSSGKLPPKPKRALTLRVDEVPIDKAHAAFKSDLETIIGRDQALENDTISILQHLLVRRDRKVACGTATFYTSIPASELLTRLHRASFGFQYRFDIKFYGITPLYETGGAADVDVIAVPGLGSHAIGSWKSSSNNDLWLRDYLPDHIPDIRVLLYGYDSTLQGSDSKDSIEDLGTRFLETVKAFRADMTDRRPIIFIGHSLGGLLIKEEKLKLLVTEASQEVPKRFSQDSM
;
A
#
# COMPACT_ATOMS: atom_id res chain seq x y z
N MET A 1 59.39 -9.23 24.44
CA MET A 1 58.82 -7.89 24.17
C MET A 1 59.32 -7.45 22.80
N ALA A 2 58.51 -7.57 21.75
CA ALA A 2 58.88 -7.08 20.42
C ALA A 2 58.59 -5.57 20.37
N TYR A 3 59.65 -4.78 20.30
CA TYR A 3 59.58 -3.33 20.15
C TYR A 3 59.20 -3.04 18.69
N LEU A 4 58.01 -2.49 18.45
CA LEU A 4 57.62 -2.02 17.12
C LEU A 4 58.53 -0.84 16.74
N ASP A 5 59.15 -0.92 15.57
CA ASP A 5 60.03 0.13 15.05
C ASP A 5 59.25 1.46 14.94
N GLN A 6 59.85 2.54 15.43
CA GLN A 6 59.27 3.88 15.50
C GLN A 6 58.86 4.39 14.12
N SER A 7 59.54 3.92 13.07
CA SER A 7 59.19 4.18 11.67
C SER A 7 57.84 3.55 11.27
N THR A 8 57.53 2.35 11.78
CA THR A 8 56.28 1.63 11.48
C THR A 8 55.09 2.29 12.16
N ILE A 9 55.27 2.83 13.36
CA ILE A 9 54.24 3.57 14.10
C ILE A 9 53.90 4.88 13.37
N VAL A 10 54.91 5.61 12.88
CA VAL A 10 54.70 6.86 12.14
C VAL A 10 53.98 6.60 10.82
N ILE A 11 54.37 5.56 10.08
CA ILE A 11 53.73 5.20 8.81
C ILE A 11 52.26 4.80 9.03
N SER A 12 51.97 3.99 10.04
CA SER A 12 50.60 3.58 10.36
C SER A 12 49.72 4.75 10.82
N ALA A 13 50.28 5.71 11.57
CA ALA A 13 49.58 6.93 11.96
C ALA A 13 49.26 7.84 10.75
N LEU A 14 50.20 7.98 9.81
CA LEU A 14 50.00 8.77 8.59
C LEU A 14 48.95 8.14 7.66
N ILE A 15 48.93 6.81 7.53
CA ILE A 15 47.91 6.09 6.76
C ILE A 15 46.53 6.26 7.41
N ALA A 16 46.42 6.13 8.74
CA ALA A 16 45.17 6.35 9.46
C ALA A 16 44.65 7.79 9.30
N LEU A 17 45.54 8.78 9.33
CA LEU A 17 45.19 10.19 9.13
C LEU A 17 44.73 10.44 7.67
N ALA A 18 45.38 9.84 6.69
CA ALA A 18 44.99 9.94 5.28
C ALA A 18 43.62 9.29 5.02
N ILE A 19 43.33 8.14 5.64
CA ILE A 19 42.01 7.49 5.57
C ILE A 19 40.95 8.35 6.26
N ALA A 20 41.26 8.94 7.42
CA ALA A 20 40.32 9.84 8.11
C ALA A 20 40.00 11.09 7.28
N ILE A 21 40.99 11.67 6.58
CA ILE A 21 40.81 12.82 5.68
C ILE A 21 40.03 12.41 4.42
N TRP A 22 40.22 11.19 3.91
CA TRP A 22 39.47 10.68 2.77
C TRP A 22 38.02 10.30 3.14
N CYS A 23 37.80 9.77 4.34
CA CYS A 23 36.48 9.37 4.84
C CYS A 23 35.67 10.53 5.40
N HIS A 24 36.29 11.65 5.76
CA HIS A 24 35.58 12.90 6.03
C HIS A 24 35.32 13.62 4.70
N PRO A 25 34.07 13.68 4.21
CA PRO A 25 33.78 14.59 3.12
C PRO A 25 34.10 16.00 3.62
N LEU A 26 35.02 16.68 2.94
CA LEU A 26 35.20 18.11 3.05
C LEU A 26 33.86 18.75 2.70
N SER A 27 33.01 18.95 3.72
CA SER A 27 31.80 19.74 3.62
C SER A 27 32.22 21.19 3.46
N SER A 28 32.64 21.56 2.25
CA SER A 28 32.55 22.94 1.82
C SER A 28 31.07 23.30 1.85
N ARG A 29 30.68 24.06 2.87
CA ARG A 29 29.33 24.56 3.05
C ARG A 29 29.11 25.69 2.03
N SER A 30 29.03 25.31 0.77
CA SER A 30 28.42 26.13 -0.26
C SER A 30 26.96 26.27 0.12
N SER A 31 26.50 27.50 0.38
CA SER A 31 25.09 27.88 0.48
C SER A 31 24.39 27.81 -0.89
N GLY A 32 24.74 26.82 -1.71
CA GLY A 32 24.04 26.49 -2.94
C GLY A 32 22.69 25.88 -2.58
N LYS A 33 21.62 26.41 -3.18
CA LYS A 33 20.30 25.74 -3.19
C LYS A 33 20.53 24.28 -3.57
N LEU A 34 20.06 23.34 -2.74
CA LEU A 34 20.08 21.92 -3.12
C LEU A 34 19.43 21.80 -4.52
N PRO A 35 19.98 20.96 -5.41
CA PRO A 35 19.33 20.70 -6.68
C PRO A 35 17.87 20.24 -6.43
N PRO A 36 16.92 20.67 -7.28
CA PRO A 36 15.53 20.29 -7.12
C PRO A 36 15.43 18.75 -7.11
N LYS A 37 14.69 18.21 -6.13
CA LYS A 37 14.51 16.76 -6.02
C LYS A 37 13.91 16.22 -7.32
N PRO A 38 14.37 15.06 -7.81
CA PRO A 38 13.81 14.47 -9.01
C PRO A 38 12.32 14.20 -8.79
N LYS A 39 11.52 14.51 -9.81
CA LYS A 39 10.09 14.19 -9.78
C LYS A 39 9.90 12.69 -9.88
N ARG A 40 8.89 12.19 -9.19
CA ARG A 40 8.51 10.78 -9.16
C ARG A 40 6.99 10.64 -9.14
N ALA A 41 6.52 9.50 -9.57
CA ALA A 41 5.12 9.17 -9.53
C ALA A 41 4.73 8.57 -8.17
N LEU A 42 3.85 9.26 -7.46
CA LEU A 42 3.29 8.84 -6.19
C LEU A 42 1.82 8.49 -6.39
N THR A 43 1.46 7.24 -6.15
CA THR A 43 0.08 6.77 -6.21
C THR A 43 -0.53 6.88 -4.82
N LEU A 44 -1.69 7.55 -4.72
CA LEU A 44 -2.47 7.71 -3.50
C LEU A 44 -3.83 7.05 -3.65
N ARG A 45 -4.38 6.58 -2.53
CA ARG A 45 -5.79 6.25 -2.40
C ARG A 45 -6.57 7.51 -2.09
N VAL A 46 -7.75 7.63 -2.69
CA VAL A 46 -8.73 8.68 -2.43
C VAL A 46 -10.03 8.01 -2.04
N ASP A 47 -10.31 7.97 -0.74
CA ASP A 47 -11.53 7.41 -0.18
C ASP A 47 -12.68 8.42 -0.14
N GLU A 48 -13.87 7.92 0.19
CA GLU A 48 -15.11 8.69 0.39
C GLU A 48 -15.53 9.48 -0.86
N VAL A 49 -15.20 8.95 -2.05
CA VAL A 49 -15.68 9.50 -3.31
C VAL A 49 -17.14 9.08 -3.50
N PRO A 50 -18.07 9.99 -3.84
CA PRO A 50 -19.45 9.60 -4.15
C PRO A 50 -19.52 8.52 -5.22
N ILE A 51 -20.37 7.50 -5.03
CA ILE A 51 -20.44 6.33 -5.92
C ILE A 51 -20.83 6.67 -7.37
N ASP A 52 -21.61 7.72 -7.55
CA ASP A 52 -22.09 8.24 -8.83
C ASP A 52 -21.12 9.26 -9.46
N LYS A 53 -19.99 9.53 -8.82
CA LYS A 53 -18.98 10.46 -9.33
C LYS A 53 -18.39 9.92 -10.64
N ALA A 54 -18.62 10.65 -11.72
CA ALA A 54 -17.98 10.36 -13.01
C ALA A 54 -16.46 10.56 -12.96
N HIS A 55 -15.71 9.75 -13.71
CA HIS A 55 -14.25 9.82 -13.78
C HIS A 55 -13.72 11.21 -14.17
N ALA A 56 -14.37 11.89 -15.12
CA ALA A 56 -13.99 13.24 -15.53
C ALA A 56 -14.22 14.28 -14.42
N ALA A 57 -15.34 14.18 -13.69
CA ALA A 57 -15.64 15.06 -12.56
C ALA A 57 -14.65 14.82 -11.41
N PHE A 58 -14.31 13.56 -11.12
CA PHE A 58 -13.29 13.22 -10.13
C PHE A 58 -11.93 13.83 -10.49
N LYS A 59 -11.52 13.73 -11.76
CA LYS A 59 -10.30 14.35 -12.25
C LYS A 59 -10.34 15.88 -12.06
N SER A 60 -11.44 16.52 -12.46
CA SER A 60 -11.63 17.96 -12.32
C SER A 60 -11.58 18.40 -10.85
N ASP A 61 -12.13 17.61 -9.94
CA ASP A 61 -12.06 17.87 -8.49
C ASP A 61 -10.59 17.82 -8.02
N LEU A 62 -9.82 16.81 -8.43
CA LEU A 62 -8.40 16.70 -8.09
C LEU A 62 -7.57 17.86 -8.68
N GLU A 63 -7.82 18.25 -9.93
CA GLU A 63 -7.17 19.41 -10.56
C GLU A 63 -7.52 20.72 -9.81
N THR A 64 -8.78 20.87 -9.38
CA THR A 64 -9.22 22.01 -8.55
C THR A 64 -8.51 22.01 -7.19
N ILE A 65 -8.34 20.85 -6.55
CA ILE A 65 -7.63 20.72 -5.27
C ILE A 65 -6.16 21.11 -5.44
N ILE A 66 -5.51 20.66 -6.51
CA ILE A 66 -4.11 21.02 -6.82
C ILE A 66 -3.98 22.54 -7.00
N GLY A 67 -4.87 23.16 -7.79
CA GLY A 67 -4.83 24.61 -8.08
C GLY A 67 -5.12 25.52 -6.88
N ARG A 68 -5.55 24.98 -5.74
CA ARG A 68 -5.74 25.75 -4.49
C ARG A 68 -4.46 25.91 -3.66
N ASP A 69 -3.42 25.12 -3.93
CA ASP A 69 -2.13 25.21 -3.25
C ASP A 69 -1.03 25.45 -4.28
N GLN A 70 -0.42 26.63 -4.24
CA GLN A 70 0.58 27.06 -5.21
C GLN A 70 1.79 26.12 -5.29
N ALA A 71 2.18 25.46 -4.19
CA ALA A 71 3.28 24.48 -4.23
C ALA A 71 2.83 23.17 -4.88
N LEU A 72 1.60 22.72 -4.61
CA LEU A 72 1.03 21.58 -5.33
C LEU A 72 0.99 21.87 -6.83
N GLU A 73 0.49 23.04 -7.24
CA GLU A 73 0.39 23.45 -8.64
C GLU A 73 1.77 23.53 -9.33
N ASN A 74 2.78 24.09 -8.67
CA ASN A 74 4.12 24.23 -9.24
C ASN A 74 4.89 22.91 -9.34
N ASP A 75 4.79 22.06 -8.33
CA ASP A 75 5.60 20.84 -8.25
C ASP A 75 4.90 19.60 -8.81
N THR A 76 3.57 19.55 -8.76
CA THR A 76 2.74 18.48 -9.34
C THR A 76 2.48 18.79 -10.81
N ILE A 77 3.16 18.09 -11.71
CA ILE A 77 3.02 18.34 -13.15
C ILE A 77 1.69 17.83 -13.68
N SER A 78 1.25 16.66 -13.22
CA SER A 78 0.06 16.01 -13.77
C SER A 78 -0.44 14.86 -12.90
N ILE A 79 -1.73 14.58 -13.06
CA ILE A 79 -2.36 13.32 -12.64
C ILE A 79 -2.17 12.34 -13.80
N LEU A 80 -1.24 11.39 -13.64
CA LEU A 80 -0.88 10.43 -14.70
C LEU A 80 -1.98 9.40 -14.95
N GLN A 81 -2.72 9.06 -13.90
CA GLN A 81 -3.77 8.06 -13.95
C GLN A 81 -4.71 8.26 -12.78
N HIS A 82 -6.01 8.12 -13.03
CA HIS A 82 -7.02 8.08 -12.00
C HIS A 82 -8.07 7.02 -12.33
N LEU A 83 -8.50 6.28 -11.32
CA LEU A 83 -9.54 5.27 -11.46
C LEU A 83 -10.49 5.39 -10.30
N LEU A 84 -11.79 5.21 -10.54
CA LEU A 84 -12.81 5.06 -9.52
C LEU A 84 -13.40 3.66 -9.59
N VAL A 85 -13.40 2.98 -8.45
CA VAL A 85 -13.94 1.63 -8.31
C VAL A 85 -14.87 1.61 -7.11
N ARG A 86 -16.01 0.93 -7.24
CA ARG A 86 -16.97 0.83 -6.15
C ARG A 86 -16.33 0.18 -4.91
N ARG A 87 -16.46 0.85 -3.76
CA ARG A 87 -15.99 0.34 -2.46
C ARG A 87 -17.13 -0.37 -1.74
N ASP A 88 -18.27 0.31 -1.62
CA ASP A 88 -19.48 -0.21 -1.01
C ASP A 88 -20.74 0.38 -1.71
N ARG A 89 -21.91 0.32 -1.07
CA ARG A 89 -23.17 0.83 -1.65
C ARG A 89 -23.26 2.36 -1.70
N LYS A 90 -22.42 3.08 -0.95
CA LYS A 90 -22.50 4.52 -0.74
C LYS A 90 -21.35 5.26 -1.41
N VAL A 91 -20.16 4.66 -1.44
CA VAL A 91 -18.96 5.34 -1.92
C VAL A 91 -18.11 4.48 -2.86
N ALA A 92 -17.40 5.17 -3.73
CA ALA A 92 -16.29 4.67 -4.52
C ALA A 92 -14.94 4.93 -3.81
N CYS A 93 -13.94 4.17 -4.23
CA CYS A 93 -12.53 4.34 -3.89
C CYS A 93 -11.78 4.72 -5.15
N GLY A 94 -11.02 5.81 -5.05
CA GLY A 94 -10.14 6.29 -6.10
C GLY A 94 -8.70 5.86 -5.91
N THR A 95 -7.97 5.65 -7.01
CA THR A 95 -6.51 5.74 -7.01
C THR A 95 -6.08 6.88 -7.93
N ALA A 96 -5.11 7.69 -7.49
CA ALA A 96 -4.59 8.81 -8.27
C ALA A 96 -3.06 8.85 -8.21
N THR A 97 -2.41 8.90 -9.37
CA THR A 97 -0.95 8.97 -9.47
C THR A 97 -0.49 10.38 -9.80
N PHE A 98 0.24 11.01 -8.89
CA PHE A 98 0.74 12.37 -8.98
C PHE A 98 2.23 12.35 -9.36
N TYR A 99 2.61 13.08 -10.39
CA TYR A 99 4.02 13.26 -10.75
C TYR A 99 4.59 14.51 -10.07
N THR A 100 5.36 14.33 -9.01
CA THR A 100 5.78 15.43 -8.12
C THR A 100 7.18 15.24 -7.54
N SER A 101 7.84 16.35 -7.20
CA SER A 101 9.09 16.43 -6.43
C SER A 101 8.82 16.41 -4.90
N ILE A 102 7.56 16.63 -4.51
CA ILE A 102 7.14 16.75 -3.10
C ILE A 102 7.24 15.36 -2.42
N PRO A 103 7.80 15.27 -1.20
CA PRO A 103 7.76 14.03 -0.41
C PRO A 103 6.32 13.57 -0.12
N ALA A 104 6.09 12.25 -0.01
CA ALA A 104 4.72 11.71 0.12
C ALA A 104 3.94 12.25 1.33
N SER A 105 4.59 12.44 2.49
CA SER A 105 3.97 13.01 3.69
C SER A 105 3.56 14.48 3.51
N GLU A 106 4.41 15.27 2.86
CA GLU A 106 4.14 16.68 2.56
C GLU A 106 3.02 16.80 1.52
N LEU A 107 3.05 15.96 0.47
CA LEU A 107 1.99 15.90 -0.54
C LEU A 107 0.64 15.60 0.13
N LEU A 108 0.59 14.58 0.98
CA LEU A 108 -0.61 14.19 1.72
C LEU A 108 -1.14 15.34 2.60
N THR A 109 -0.25 15.98 3.36
CA THR A 109 -0.58 17.12 4.23
C THR A 109 -1.21 18.28 3.43
N ARG A 110 -0.63 18.60 2.27
CA ARG A 110 -1.14 19.66 1.39
C ARG A 110 -2.47 19.29 0.75
N LEU A 111 -2.62 18.06 0.26
CA LEU A 111 -3.88 17.57 -0.31
C LEU A 111 -5.01 17.64 0.72
N HIS A 112 -4.77 17.23 1.97
CA HIS A 112 -5.76 17.35 3.04
C HIS A 112 -6.17 18.80 3.31
N ARG A 113 -5.21 19.74 3.29
CA ARG A 113 -5.52 21.17 3.47
C ARG A 113 -6.31 21.74 2.31
N ALA A 114 -5.89 21.46 1.08
CA ALA A 114 -6.47 22.03 -0.14
C ALA A 114 -7.85 21.44 -0.50
N SER A 115 -8.13 20.23 -0.02
CA SER A 115 -9.40 19.52 -0.23
C SER A 115 -10.55 19.95 0.69
N PHE A 116 -10.40 21.04 1.44
CA PHE A 116 -11.51 21.60 2.21
C PHE A 116 -12.75 21.84 1.33
N GLY A 117 -13.90 21.30 1.77
CA GLY A 117 -15.16 21.32 1.02
C GLY A 117 -15.37 20.12 0.08
N PHE A 118 -14.37 19.25 -0.10
CA PHE A 118 -14.53 17.95 -0.73
C PHE A 118 -14.67 16.87 0.33
N GLN A 119 -15.40 15.80 0.03
CA GLN A 119 -15.55 14.65 0.93
C GLN A 119 -14.32 13.72 0.93
N TYR A 120 -13.32 14.01 0.10
CA TYR A 120 -12.20 13.09 -0.18
C TYR A 120 -11.26 12.93 1.01
N ARG A 121 -10.91 11.67 1.28
CA ARG A 121 -9.84 11.31 2.22
C ARG A 121 -8.67 10.72 1.45
N PHE A 122 -7.52 11.40 1.49
CA PHE A 122 -6.29 10.92 0.87
C PHE A 122 -5.55 9.96 1.81
N ASP A 123 -4.92 8.95 1.24
CA ASP A 123 -4.07 8.02 1.98
C ASP A 123 -2.90 7.55 1.09
N ILE A 124 -1.72 7.41 1.72
CA ILE A 124 -0.49 6.91 1.08
C ILE A 124 -0.11 5.52 1.55
N LYS A 125 -0.77 4.96 2.57
CA LYS A 125 -0.40 3.68 3.20
C LYS A 125 -1.17 2.50 2.64
N PHE A 126 -2.39 2.75 2.14
CA PHE A 126 -3.30 1.77 1.58
C PHE A 126 -3.72 0.69 2.59
N TYR A 127 -3.76 1.02 3.89
CA TYR A 127 -4.21 0.07 4.90
C TYR A 127 -5.71 -0.27 4.73
N GLY A 128 -6.07 -1.53 4.98
CA GLY A 128 -7.39 -2.08 4.69
C GLY A 128 -7.56 -2.46 3.22
N ILE A 129 -8.81 -2.57 2.78
CA ILE A 129 -9.14 -2.94 1.39
C ILE A 129 -9.15 -1.71 0.49
N THR A 130 -8.46 -1.81 -0.64
CA THR A 130 -8.46 -0.84 -1.73
C THR A 130 -8.94 -1.51 -3.01
N PRO A 131 -10.15 -1.20 -3.51
CA PRO A 131 -10.58 -1.60 -4.84
C PRO A 131 -9.67 -0.98 -5.91
N LEU A 132 -9.10 -1.82 -6.77
CA LEU A 132 -8.18 -1.42 -7.84
C LEU A 132 -8.77 -1.56 -9.23
N TYR A 133 -9.78 -2.42 -9.43
CA TYR A 133 -10.43 -2.63 -10.71
C TYR A 133 -11.79 -3.33 -10.51
N GLU A 134 -12.80 -3.03 -11.33
CA GLU A 134 -14.03 -3.82 -11.43
C GLU A 134 -14.57 -3.75 -12.88
N THR A 135 -14.88 -4.90 -13.47
CA THR A 135 -15.49 -4.97 -14.81
C THR A 135 -16.91 -4.44 -14.78
N GLY A 136 -17.12 -3.20 -15.22
CA GLY A 136 -18.45 -2.64 -15.54
C GLY A 136 -19.50 -2.70 -14.41
N GLY A 137 -19.08 -2.87 -13.15
CA GLY A 137 -19.98 -3.08 -12.00
C GLY A 137 -20.56 -4.49 -11.86
N ALA A 138 -20.19 -5.43 -12.74
CA ALA A 138 -20.78 -6.76 -12.86
C ALA A 138 -19.74 -7.89 -12.73
N ALA A 139 -18.75 -7.73 -11.84
CA ALA A 139 -17.77 -8.79 -11.61
C ALA A 139 -18.40 -10.02 -10.93
N ASP A 140 -18.00 -11.22 -11.36
CA ASP A 140 -18.44 -12.50 -10.80
C ASP A 140 -17.51 -13.02 -9.72
N VAL A 141 -16.24 -12.58 -9.72
CA VAL A 141 -15.20 -13.08 -8.82
C VAL A 141 -14.46 -11.91 -8.16
N ASP A 142 -14.17 -12.03 -6.86
CA ASP A 142 -13.23 -11.12 -6.19
C ASP A 142 -11.82 -11.71 -6.19
N VAL A 143 -10.85 -10.92 -6.64
CA VAL A 143 -9.43 -11.23 -6.50
C VAL A 143 -8.87 -10.34 -5.39
N ILE A 144 -8.40 -10.95 -4.30
CA ILE A 144 -7.81 -10.22 -3.16
C ILE A 144 -6.30 -10.46 -3.13
N ALA A 145 -5.53 -9.41 -3.42
CA ALA A 145 -4.09 -9.42 -3.39
C ALA A 145 -3.54 -9.00 -2.01
N VAL A 146 -2.61 -9.77 -1.46
CA VAL A 146 -2.00 -9.59 -0.14
C VAL A 146 -0.48 -9.40 -0.29
N PRO A 147 0.09 -8.23 0.07
CA PRO A 147 1.51 -7.94 -0.06
C PRO A 147 2.34 -8.73 0.97
N GLY A 148 3.67 -8.67 0.84
CA GLY A 148 4.59 -9.31 1.76
C GLY A 148 4.94 -8.46 2.98
N LEU A 149 5.71 -9.04 3.91
CA LEU A 149 6.26 -8.32 5.05
C LEU A 149 7.22 -7.21 4.63
N GLY A 150 7.26 -6.10 5.36
CA GLY A 150 8.17 -4.98 5.11
C GLY A 150 7.92 -4.22 3.80
N SER A 151 6.78 -4.44 3.16
CA SER A 151 6.48 -3.93 1.82
C SER A 151 5.29 -2.98 1.80
N HIS A 152 5.34 -2.01 0.88
CA HIS A 152 4.22 -1.12 0.61
C HIS A 152 3.15 -1.85 -0.22
N ALA A 153 1.87 -1.67 0.11
CA ALA A 153 0.79 -2.44 -0.51
C ALA A 153 0.75 -2.29 -2.05
N ILE A 154 0.71 -1.05 -2.57
CA ILE A 154 0.82 -0.81 -4.02
C ILE A 154 2.21 -1.17 -4.55
N GLY A 155 3.25 -0.92 -3.74
CA GLY A 155 4.64 -1.07 -4.19
C GLY A 155 5.02 -2.52 -4.48
N SER A 156 4.37 -3.47 -3.83
CA SER A 156 4.58 -4.91 -4.05
C SER A 156 4.16 -5.41 -5.42
N TRP A 157 3.29 -4.64 -6.10
CA TRP A 157 2.66 -5.03 -7.36
C TRP A 157 2.92 -4.02 -8.48
N LYS A 158 3.65 -2.95 -8.19
CA LYS A 158 3.97 -1.88 -9.12
C LYS A 158 5.32 -2.16 -9.77
N SER A 159 5.41 -1.92 -11.07
CA SER A 159 6.67 -2.04 -11.80
C SER A 159 7.70 -1.01 -11.31
N SER A 160 8.97 -1.41 -11.34
CA SER A 160 10.10 -0.56 -10.95
C SER A 160 10.53 0.39 -12.06
N SER A 161 10.15 0.11 -13.32
CA SER A 161 10.61 0.83 -14.51
C SER A 161 9.54 1.74 -15.12
N ASN A 162 8.28 1.32 -15.07
CA ASN A 162 7.12 2.06 -15.54
C ASN A 162 6.05 2.06 -14.43
N ASN A 163 5.16 3.05 -14.40
CA ASN A 163 4.24 3.24 -13.27
C ASN A 163 3.09 2.23 -13.20
N ASP A 164 3.20 1.16 -13.97
CA ASP A 164 2.16 0.19 -14.16
C ASP A 164 2.00 -0.66 -12.90
N LEU A 165 0.76 -0.97 -12.60
CA LEU A 165 0.33 -1.79 -11.47
C LEU A 165 -0.24 -3.09 -12.03
N TRP A 166 0.51 -4.19 -11.87
CA TRP A 166 0.15 -5.49 -12.47
C TRP A 166 -1.30 -5.90 -12.21
N LEU A 167 -1.75 -5.74 -10.96
CA LEU A 167 -3.11 -6.04 -10.51
C LEU A 167 -4.22 -5.31 -11.26
N ARG A 168 -3.96 -4.09 -11.73
CA ARG A 168 -4.96 -3.24 -12.40
C ARG A 168 -4.76 -3.21 -13.91
N ASP A 169 -3.52 -3.11 -14.36
CA ASP A 169 -3.21 -2.78 -15.75
C ASP A 169 -3.00 -4.03 -16.63
N TYR A 170 -2.81 -5.22 -16.03
CA TYR A 170 -2.50 -6.44 -16.79
C TYR A 170 -3.32 -7.66 -16.36
N LEU A 171 -3.61 -7.82 -15.07
CA LEU A 171 -4.40 -8.95 -14.57
C LEU A 171 -5.80 -9.03 -15.22
N PRO A 172 -6.55 -7.91 -15.40
CA PRO A 172 -7.87 -7.96 -16.02
C PRO A 172 -7.89 -8.46 -17.48
N ASP A 173 -6.78 -8.33 -18.20
CA ASP A 173 -6.68 -8.82 -19.59
C ASP A 173 -6.66 -10.35 -19.67
N HIS A 174 -6.29 -11.02 -18.58
CA HIS A 174 -6.13 -12.46 -18.50
C HIS A 174 -7.30 -13.15 -17.80
N ILE A 175 -8.02 -12.43 -16.95
CA ILE A 175 -9.17 -12.95 -16.20
C ILE A 175 -10.31 -11.92 -16.31
N PRO A 176 -11.30 -12.14 -17.21
CA PRO A 176 -12.44 -11.25 -17.37
C PRO A 176 -13.39 -11.32 -16.16
N ASP A 177 -14.28 -10.34 -16.06
CA ASP A 177 -15.38 -10.30 -15.08
C ASP A 177 -14.92 -10.41 -13.61
N ILE A 178 -13.78 -9.79 -13.30
CA ILE A 178 -13.22 -9.75 -11.95
C ILE A 178 -13.34 -8.38 -11.30
N ARG A 179 -13.36 -8.39 -9.97
CA ARG A 179 -13.05 -7.23 -9.15
C ARG A 179 -11.73 -7.47 -8.43
N VAL A 180 -10.77 -6.58 -8.64
CA VAL A 180 -9.46 -6.66 -8.02
C VAL A 180 -9.43 -5.77 -6.79
N LEU A 181 -9.09 -6.37 -5.66
CA LEU A 181 -8.99 -5.76 -4.35
C LEU A 181 -7.56 -5.94 -3.83
N LEU A 182 -6.98 -4.88 -3.28
CA LEU A 182 -5.69 -4.92 -2.59
C LEU A 182 -5.92 -4.80 -1.10
N TYR A 183 -5.35 -5.71 -0.31
CA TYR A 183 -5.31 -5.59 1.14
C TYR A 183 -3.96 -5.01 1.57
N GLY A 184 -3.94 -3.85 2.22
CA GLY A 184 -2.74 -3.33 2.88
C GLY A 184 -2.83 -3.46 4.39
N TYR A 185 -1.69 -3.68 5.02
CA TYR A 185 -1.54 -3.75 6.47
C TYR A 185 -0.18 -3.17 6.86
N ASP A 186 -0.03 -2.79 8.14
CA ASP A 186 1.27 -2.38 8.63
C ASP A 186 2.21 -3.58 8.67
N SER A 187 3.17 -3.58 7.75
CA SER A 187 4.14 -4.65 7.58
C SER A 187 5.53 -4.22 8.03
N THR A 188 5.68 -3.03 8.63
CA THR A 188 6.99 -2.47 8.99
C THR A 188 7.63 -3.22 10.17
N LEU A 189 8.90 -3.59 10.01
CA LEU A 189 9.67 -4.35 11.00
C LEU A 189 10.53 -3.47 11.93
N GLN A 190 10.73 -2.19 11.59
CA GLN A 190 11.69 -1.33 12.28
C GLN A 190 11.03 -0.57 13.43
N GLY A 191 11.38 -0.96 14.66
CA GLY A 191 11.08 -0.18 15.87
C GLY A 191 9.62 -0.18 16.31
N SER A 192 8.76 -1.04 15.77
CA SER A 192 7.41 -1.21 16.27
C SER A 192 7.42 -2.07 17.53
N ASP A 193 6.96 -1.52 18.65
CA ASP A 193 6.54 -2.30 19.84
C ASP A 193 5.38 -3.27 19.53
N SER A 194 4.87 -3.27 18.30
CA SER A 194 3.86 -4.18 17.77
C SER A 194 4.43 -5.60 17.66
N LYS A 195 4.16 -6.41 18.68
CA LYS A 195 4.41 -7.86 18.75
C LYS A 195 3.35 -8.67 18.02
N ASP A 196 2.81 -8.16 16.91
CA ASP A 196 1.73 -8.83 16.21
C ASP A 196 2.25 -10.15 15.62
N SER A 197 1.68 -11.26 16.06
CA SER A 197 1.98 -12.57 15.50
C SER A 197 1.42 -12.67 14.07
N ILE A 198 1.90 -13.66 13.30
CA ILE A 198 1.31 -14.00 12.00
C ILE A 198 -0.18 -14.35 12.17
N GLU A 199 -0.56 -14.94 13.30
CA GLU A 199 -1.94 -15.29 13.62
C GLU A 199 -2.81 -14.04 13.84
N ASP A 200 -2.29 -13.00 14.50
CA ASP A 200 -2.99 -11.72 14.71
C ASP A 200 -3.17 -10.98 13.37
N LEU A 201 -2.13 -11.00 12.52
CA LEU A 201 -2.19 -10.44 11.18
C LEU A 201 -3.20 -11.18 10.30
N GLY A 202 -3.21 -12.51 10.36
CA GLY A 202 -4.19 -13.34 9.65
C GLY A 202 -5.61 -13.05 10.11
N THR A 203 -5.84 -13.03 11.42
CA THR A 203 -7.17 -12.79 11.99
C THR A 203 -7.70 -11.43 11.55
N ARG A 204 -6.90 -10.37 11.66
CA ARG A 204 -7.28 -9.02 11.21
C ARG A 204 -7.50 -8.95 9.70
N PHE A 205 -6.70 -9.65 8.91
CA PHE A 205 -6.91 -9.75 7.46
C PHE A 205 -8.29 -10.35 7.15
N LEU A 206 -8.61 -11.50 7.75
CA LEU A 206 -9.88 -12.19 7.52
C LEU A 206 -11.07 -11.36 8.00
N GLU A 207 -10.98 -10.76 9.18
CA GLU A 207 -12.01 -9.86 9.71
C GLU A 207 -12.24 -8.66 8.79
N THR A 208 -11.17 -8.05 8.29
CA THR A 208 -11.26 -6.93 7.34
C THR A 208 -11.98 -7.36 6.05
N VAL A 209 -11.64 -8.53 5.50
CA VAL A 209 -12.30 -9.06 4.29
C VAL A 209 -13.77 -9.37 4.54
N LYS A 210 -14.11 -9.99 5.69
CA LYS A 210 -15.50 -10.27 6.09
C LYS A 210 -16.29 -8.98 6.24
N ALA A 211 -15.76 -7.99 6.95
CA ALA A 211 -16.41 -6.70 7.15
C ALA A 211 -16.62 -5.95 5.84
N PHE A 212 -15.60 -5.92 4.97
CA PHE A 212 -15.70 -5.27 3.66
C PHE A 212 -16.81 -5.88 2.80
N ARG A 213 -16.99 -7.21 2.88
CA ARG A 213 -17.98 -7.94 2.09
C ARG A 213 -19.35 -8.07 2.76
N ALA A 214 -19.52 -7.65 4.02
CA ALA A 214 -20.76 -7.81 4.77
C ALA A 214 -21.96 -7.11 4.09
N ASP A 215 -21.72 -5.93 3.52
CA ASP A 215 -22.76 -5.14 2.87
C ASP A 215 -22.95 -5.47 1.39
N MET A 216 -22.18 -6.41 0.84
CA MET A 216 -22.30 -6.81 -0.55
C MET A 216 -23.40 -7.84 -0.71
N THR A 217 -24.34 -7.57 -1.62
CA THR A 217 -25.43 -8.49 -1.96
C THR A 217 -24.94 -9.76 -2.66
N ASP A 218 -23.79 -9.66 -3.32
CA ASP A 218 -23.31 -10.69 -4.22
C ASP A 218 -22.29 -11.56 -3.49
N ARG A 219 -22.64 -12.81 -3.20
CA ARG A 219 -21.72 -13.81 -2.63
C ARG A 219 -20.77 -14.35 -3.70
N ARG A 220 -19.90 -13.48 -4.22
CA ARG A 220 -18.90 -13.80 -5.25
C ARG A 220 -17.81 -14.72 -4.68
N PRO A 221 -17.37 -15.79 -5.35
CA PRO A 221 -16.18 -16.53 -4.94
C PRO A 221 -14.95 -15.60 -4.83
N ILE A 222 -13.97 -16.03 -4.02
CA ILE A 222 -12.72 -15.27 -3.79
C ILE A 222 -11.52 -16.06 -4.32
N ILE A 223 -10.67 -15.40 -5.10
CA ILE A 223 -9.31 -15.84 -5.43
C ILE A 223 -8.34 -14.98 -4.62
N PHE A 224 -7.46 -15.63 -3.85
CA PHE A 224 -6.41 -14.92 -3.12
C PHE A 224 -5.09 -15.00 -3.87
N ILE A 225 -4.37 -13.87 -3.93
CA ILE A 225 -3.01 -13.79 -4.45
C ILE A 225 -2.10 -13.27 -3.35
N GLY A 226 -1.26 -14.13 -2.78
CA GLY A 226 -0.29 -13.76 -1.75
C GLY A 226 1.11 -13.59 -2.30
N HIS A 227 1.77 -12.48 -1.98
CA HIS A 227 3.20 -12.31 -2.23
C HIS A 227 4.01 -12.61 -0.96
N SER A 228 4.96 -13.55 -1.03
CA SER A 228 5.82 -13.92 0.11
C SER A 228 5.00 -14.21 1.38
N LEU A 229 5.23 -13.52 2.51
CA LEU A 229 4.46 -13.70 3.76
C LEU A 229 2.94 -13.57 3.57
N GLY A 230 2.48 -12.78 2.59
CA GLY A 230 1.05 -12.67 2.28
C GLY A 230 0.41 -14.03 1.97
N GLY A 231 1.16 -14.96 1.36
CA GLY A 231 0.69 -16.33 1.12
C GLY A 231 0.52 -17.15 2.40
N LEU A 232 1.36 -16.91 3.41
CA LEU A 232 1.23 -17.55 4.72
C LEU A 232 0.02 -17.01 5.49
N LEU A 233 -0.22 -15.69 5.45
CA LEU A 233 -1.42 -15.08 6.03
C LEU A 233 -2.71 -15.68 5.46
N ILE A 234 -2.74 -15.89 4.13
CA ILE A 234 -3.88 -16.53 3.47
C ILE A 234 -4.03 -17.99 3.93
N LYS A 235 -2.93 -18.74 4.05
CA LYS A 235 -2.95 -20.17 4.41
C LYS A 235 -3.46 -20.40 5.83
N GLU A 236 -2.92 -19.67 6.80
CA GLU A 236 -3.29 -19.82 8.22
C GLU A 236 -4.79 -19.59 8.43
N GLU A 237 -5.36 -18.57 7.79
CA GLU A 237 -6.78 -18.24 7.94
C GLU A 237 -7.72 -19.18 7.19
N LYS A 238 -7.32 -19.65 6.00
CA LYS A 238 -8.12 -20.65 5.27
C LYS A 238 -8.24 -21.94 6.08
N LEU A 239 -7.19 -22.33 6.79
CA LEU A 239 -7.22 -23.50 7.66
C LEU A 239 -8.19 -23.30 8.83
N LYS A 240 -8.18 -22.13 9.49
CA LYS A 240 -9.11 -21.80 10.59
C LYS A 240 -10.58 -21.82 10.15
N LEU A 241 -10.90 -21.28 8.98
CA LEU A 241 -12.27 -21.30 8.44
C LEU A 241 -12.78 -22.73 8.23
N LEU A 242 -11.98 -23.57 7.56
CA LEU A 242 -12.34 -24.97 7.28
C LEU A 242 -12.45 -25.80 8.56
N VAL A 243 -11.56 -25.58 9.55
CA VAL A 243 -11.61 -26.26 10.85
C VAL A 243 -12.84 -25.83 11.66
N THR A 244 -13.23 -24.56 11.58
CA THR A 244 -14.44 -24.05 12.27
C THR A 244 -15.71 -24.64 11.65
N GLU A 245 -15.78 -24.73 10.33
CA GLU A 245 -16.90 -25.38 9.62
C GLU A 245 -16.99 -26.87 9.97
N ALA A 246 -15.87 -27.60 9.94
CA ALA A 246 -15.82 -29.02 10.32
C ALA A 246 -16.21 -29.28 11.78
N SER A 247 -15.93 -28.32 12.68
CA SER A 247 -16.30 -28.42 14.10
C SER A 247 -17.79 -28.15 14.36
N GLN A 248 -18.50 -27.49 13.44
CA GLN A 248 -19.95 -27.28 13.52
C GLN A 248 -20.77 -28.41 12.89
N GLU A 249 -20.16 -29.26 12.06
CA GLU A 249 -20.82 -30.38 11.40
C GLU A 249 -20.90 -31.67 12.24
N VAL A 250 -20.32 -31.72 13.45
CA VAL A 250 -20.46 -32.90 14.33
C VAL A 250 -21.92 -33.03 14.81
N PRO A 251 -22.71 -34.01 14.32
CA PRO A 251 -24.10 -34.12 14.73
C PRO A 251 -24.16 -34.57 16.19
N LYS A 252 -24.98 -33.92 17.02
CA LYS A 252 -25.40 -34.43 18.33
C LYS A 252 -26.27 -35.68 18.12
N ARG A 253 -25.69 -36.81 17.75
CA ARG A 253 -26.29 -38.13 17.88
C ARG A 253 -25.45 -38.90 18.88
N PHE A 254 -26.06 -39.15 20.03
CA PHE A 254 -25.73 -40.10 21.11
C PHE A 254 -25.89 -39.43 22.47
N SER A 255 -27.15 -39.24 22.87
CA SER A 255 -27.57 -39.15 24.27
C SER A 255 -29.08 -39.30 24.33
N GLN A 256 -29.56 -40.52 24.06
CA GLN A 256 -30.83 -41.07 24.53
C GLN A 256 -30.88 -42.51 24.07
N ASP A 257 -30.32 -43.39 24.89
CA ASP A 257 -30.70 -44.79 25.04
C ASP A 257 -30.00 -45.31 26.28
N SER A 258 -30.66 -45.12 27.43
CA SER A 258 -30.49 -45.93 28.63
C SER A 258 -31.72 -45.68 29.51
N MET A 259 -32.58 -46.68 29.46
CA MET A 259 -33.79 -46.87 30.28
C MET A 259 -33.40 -47.19 31.72
#